data_AF-A0A645D0I9-F1
#
_entry.id   AF-A0A645D0I9-F1
#
_cell.length_a   1.000
_cell.length_b   1.000
_cell.length_c   1.000
_cell.angle_alpha   90.00
_cell.angle_beta   90.00
_cell.angle_gamma   90.00
#
_symmetry.space_group_name_H-M   'P 1'
#
loop_
_entity.id
_entity.type
_entity.pdbx_description
1 polymer ?
#
loop_
_entity_poly.entity_id
_entity_poly.type
_entity_poly.pdbx_seq_one_letter_code
_entity_poly.pdbx_strand_id
1 'polypeptide(L)'
;MRIANKISKVELAGLLAVIFLVSSTLGYISSDLYKNKSNSGPDTELVSSASEANITFITMGSSFSPIITVKGNPEILWVFGDGSTSDSSSPIVNFGSEGKRKNILVVTPWSAVTKINLGYDGSDGGVTPGPDTIEKLKQQNVIAVTGLENVAPYLQVWASSQNSVTELDFSNFTELHTIECFYCTSLAAIKLNNVPSLTRLCVEHCNISYLDLSEAPSLADIRGSSQRSSTYTVNWGATGENIWHICVRDNPDMNMTFQSNQFPLLRDLYIWNNSQSGTLHLTSTNLKNVLAPNNHYNAANFSECFPAGRKGTVNLCNNNLTGIDVSSDPGLLYLNLSSNSLNRTAVDSILKILDSYNTEDGSIDLTGNAVPSAAGIKYANNLTSRGWSVKI
;
A
#
# COMPACT_ATOMS: atom_id res chain seq x y z
N MET A 1 -28.53 -44.19 50.26
CA MET A 1 -27.06 -44.01 50.17
C MET A 1 -26.79 -42.51 50.11
N ARG A 2 -26.37 -41.91 51.24
CA ARG A 2 -25.95 -40.51 51.38
C ARG A 2 -24.43 -40.41 51.19
N ILE A 3 -23.96 -39.27 50.69
CA ILE A 3 -22.70 -38.50 50.90
C ILE A 3 -22.56 -37.64 49.62
N ALA A 4 -22.82 -36.33 49.59
CA ALA A 4 -22.21 -35.16 50.25
C ALA A 4 -20.86 -34.69 49.64
N ASN A 5 -20.92 -33.48 49.05
CA ASN A 5 -19.93 -32.38 48.95
C ASN A 5 -18.52 -32.62 48.39
N LYS A 6 -18.15 -31.80 47.39
CA LYS A 6 -17.17 -30.70 47.60
C LYS A 6 -17.12 -29.72 46.42
N ILE A 7 -17.16 -28.44 46.77
CA ILE A 7 -16.79 -27.26 45.98
C ILE A 7 -15.26 -27.22 45.84
N SER A 8 -14.77 -26.76 44.70
CA SER A 8 -13.46 -26.12 44.58
C SER A 8 -13.50 -25.08 43.45
N LYS A 9 -13.52 -23.79 43.85
CA LYS A 9 -13.15 -22.66 42.99
C LYS A 9 -11.65 -22.74 42.71
N VAL A 10 -11.24 -22.55 41.45
CA VAL A 10 -9.95 -21.96 41.10
C VAL A 10 -10.22 -20.94 40.00
N GLU A 11 -10.03 -19.67 40.34
CA GLU A 11 -9.77 -18.59 39.39
C GLU A 11 -8.36 -18.77 38.84
N LEU A 12 -8.15 -18.65 37.52
CA LEU A 12 -7.07 -17.81 36.99
C LEU A 12 -7.23 -17.54 35.48
N ALA A 13 -6.96 -16.28 35.18
CA ALA A 13 -6.88 -15.57 33.91
C ALA A 13 -6.22 -16.32 32.73
N GLY A 14 -6.66 -15.97 31.52
CA GLY A 14 -5.99 -16.30 30.26
C GLY A 14 -6.28 -15.25 29.19
N LEU A 15 -5.91 -14.00 29.46
CA LEU A 15 -5.88 -12.91 28.48
C LEU A 15 -4.40 -12.62 28.15
N LEU A 16 -4.09 -12.62 26.84
CA LEU A 16 -2.96 -12.02 26.11
C LEU A 16 -1.53 -12.04 26.72
N ALA A 17 -0.58 -12.56 25.94
CA ALA A 17 0.46 -11.75 25.28
C ALA A 17 1.52 -12.67 24.62
N VAL A 18 1.56 -12.68 23.28
CA VAL A 18 2.74 -13.16 22.55
C VAL A 18 3.72 -11.99 22.50
N ILE A 19 4.69 -11.99 23.42
CA ILE A 19 5.81 -11.06 23.40
C ILE A 19 6.86 -11.66 22.45
N PHE A 20 7.06 -11.01 21.29
CA PHE A 20 8.30 -11.20 20.53
C PHE A 20 9.40 -10.39 21.21
N LEU A 21 10.35 -11.11 21.82
CA LEU A 21 11.61 -10.56 22.31
C LEU A 21 12.48 -10.20 21.09
N VAL A 22 12.56 -8.91 20.75
CA VAL A 22 13.66 -8.38 19.95
C VAL A 22 14.80 -8.07 20.92
N SER A 23 15.87 -8.86 20.86
CA SER A 23 17.10 -8.62 21.61
C SER A 23 17.82 -7.38 21.07
N SER A 24 17.61 -6.23 21.71
CA SER A 24 18.46 -5.04 21.55
C SER A 24 19.65 -5.16 22.51
N THR A 25 20.84 -5.46 21.99
CA THR A 25 22.08 -5.30 22.77
C THR A 25 22.49 -3.82 22.74
N LEU A 26 21.95 -3.05 23.67
CA LEU A 26 22.56 -1.79 24.12
C LEU A 26 23.64 -2.15 25.13
N GLY A 27 24.90 -1.98 24.72
CA GLY A 27 26.06 -2.05 25.62
C GLY A 27 26.00 -0.89 26.61
N TYR A 28 25.67 -1.20 27.86
CA TYR A 28 25.74 -0.24 28.95
C TYR A 28 27.18 -0.07 29.42
N ILE A 29 27.48 1.20 29.68
CA ILE A 29 28.70 1.79 30.21
C ILE A 29 29.08 1.12 31.54
N SER A 30 30.32 0.64 31.64
CA SER A 30 30.97 0.34 32.92
C SER A 30 31.81 1.55 33.32
N SER A 31 31.40 2.20 34.40
CA SER A 31 32.24 3.10 35.19
C SER A 31 33.07 2.24 36.14
N ASP A 32 34.39 2.31 36.07
CA ASP A 32 35.19 2.18 37.28
C ASP A 32 36.51 2.96 37.19
N LEU A 33 36.72 3.72 38.26
CA LEU A 33 37.87 4.55 38.56
C LEU A 33 39.09 3.69 38.85
N TYR A 34 40.21 3.93 38.15
CA TYR A 34 41.54 3.73 38.73
C TYR A 34 42.48 4.87 38.35
N LYS A 35 43.07 5.48 39.39
CA LYS A 35 44.03 6.58 39.32
C LYS A 35 45.44 6.08 38.96
N ASN A 36 46.12 6.93 38.19
CA ASN A 36 47.52 7.35 38.25
C ASN A 36 48.65 6.63 37.46
N LYS A 37 49.22 7.46 36.56
CA LYS A 37 50.64 7.80 36.31
C LYS A 37 51.46 7.00 35.27
N SER A 38 51.72 7.70 34.15
CA SER A 38 53.04 8.19 33.66
C SER A 38 53.53 7.74 32.26
N ASN A 39 53.93 8.77 31.50
CA ASN A 39 54.96 8.88 30.44
C ASN A 39 54.77 8.33 29.00
N SER A 40 54.52 9.30 28.10
CA SER A 40 55.32 9.73 26.92
C SER A 40 55.61 8.77 25.75
N GLY A 41 55.05 9.11 24.57
CA GLY A 41 55.51 8.77 23.21
C GLY A 41 54.47 9.18 22.17
N PRO A 42 54.83 9.77 21.00
CA PRO A 42 53.85 10.34 20.09
C PRO A 42 53.25 9.24 19.22
N ASP A 43 52.03 8.82 19.54
CA ASP A 43 51.27 7.94 18.67
C ASP A 43 50.77 8.74 17.46
N THR A 44 51.34 8.36 16.31
CA THR A 44 50.78 8.47 14.97
C THR A 44 49.27 8.68 14.96
N GLU A 45 48.83 9.79 14.37
CA GLU A 45 47.47 9.98 13.87
C GLU A 45 47.09 8.78 12.99
N LEU A 46 46.43 7.80 13.59
CA LEU A 46 45.54 6.91 12.89
C LEU A 46 44.38 7.79 12.43
N VAL A 47 44.55 8.40 11.26
CA VAL A 47 43.44 8.83 10.42
C VAL A 47 42.65 7.57 10.13
N SER A 48 41.70 7.27 11.01
CA SER A 48 40.54 6.45 10.70
C SER A 48 39.90 7.13 9.50
N SER A 49 40.19 6.64 8.29
CA SER A 49 39.45 7.00 7.10
C SER A 49 38.03 6.54 7.34
N ALA A 50 37.19 7.44 7.87
CA ALA A 50 35.75 7.23 7.86
C ALA A 50 35.41 6.88 6.42
N SER A 51 34.95 5.65 6.19
CA SER A 51 34.51 5.22 4.86
C SER A 51 33.54 6.28 4.36
N GLU A 52 33.82 6.86 3.22
CA GLU A 52 32.95 7.88 2.62
C GLU A 52 31.53 7.31 2.48
N ALA A 53 30.55 8.04 3.01
CA ALA A 53 29.15 7.63 3.02
C ALA A 53 28.66 7.44 1.58
N ASN A 54 28.23 6.23 1.23
CA ASN A 54 27.86 5.87 -0.13
C ASN A 54 26.57 5.05 -0.19
N ILE A 55 25.88 5.14 -1.32
CA ILE A 55 24.82 4.18 -1.69
C ILE A 55 25.43 3.20 -2.69
N THR A 56 25.27 1.90 -2.43
CA THR A 56 25.69 0.85 -3.35
C THR A 56 24.47 0.20 -4.00
N PHE A 57 24.50 0.08 -5.32
CA PHE A 57 23.53 -0.66 -6.13
C PHE A 57 24.20 -1.91 -6.70
N ILE A 58 23.60 -3.08 -6.44
CA ILE A 58 24.02 -4.33 -7.08
C ILE A 58 23.13 -4.59 -8.28
N THR A 59 23.72 -4.72 -9.47
CA THR A 59 22.99 -4.94 -10.73
C THR A 59 23.36 -6.26 -11.38
N MET A 60 22.47 -6.82 -12.19
CA MET A 60 22.73 -8.01 -13.03
C MET A 60 22.76 -7.73 -14.54
N GLY A 61 22.38 -6.53 -14.96
CA GLY A 61 22.25 -6.17 -16.38
C GLY A 61 23.58 -5.93 -17.10
N SER A 62 23.52 -5.80 -18.43
CA SER A 62 24.65 -5.42 -19.27
C SER A 62 24.95 -3.92 -19.30
N SER A 63 24.09 -3.11 -18.70
CA SER A 63 24.24 -1.66 -18.57
C SER A 63 23.59 -1.17 -17.27
N PHE A 64 23.95 0.03 -16.85
CA PHE A 64 23.35 0.73 -15.74
C PHE A 64 23.27 2.22 -16.07
N SER A 65 22.09 2.81 -15.96
CA SER A 65 21.81 4.21 -16.32
C SER A 65 20.70 4.78 -15.44
N PRO A 66 20.92 4.90 -14.12
CA PRO A 66 19.95 5.48 -13.20
C PRO A 66 19.78 6.98 -13.45
N ILE A 67 18.71 7.56 -12.90
CA ILE A 67 18.53 9.02 -12.82
C ILE A 67 18.45 9.39 -11.34
N ILE A 68 19.27 10.36 -10.93
CA ILE A 68 19.10 11.07 -9.66
C ILE A 68 18.70 12.52 -9.94
N THR A 69 17.86 13.10 -9.09
CA THR A 69 17.57 14.54 -9.12
C THR A 69 18.22 15.19 -7.93
N VAL A 70 18.96 16.27 -8.18
CA VAL A 70 19.65 17.04 -7.14
C VAL A 70 19.21 18.50 -7.14
N LYS A 71 19.31 19.16 -5.98
CA LYS A 71 19.15 20.60 -5.81
C LYS A 71 20.52 21.28 -5.65
N GLY A 72 20.66 22.48 -6.21
CA GLY A 72 21.94 23.21 -6.19
C GLY A 72 22.99 22.53 -7.07
N ASN A 73 24.26 22.65 -6.66
CA ASN A 73 25.41 22.11 -7.40
C ASN A 73 26.24 21.19 -6.48
N PRO A 74 25.72 20.01 -6.06
CA PRO A 74 26.49 19.09 -5.26
C PRO A 74 27.62 18.44 -6.07
N GLU A 75 28.61 17.91 -5.37
CA GLU A 75 29.58 16.98 -5.95
C GLU A 75 28.93 15.60 -6.07
N ILE A 76 29.00 15.00 -7.25
CA ILE A 76 28.47 13.66 -7.53
C ILE A 76 29.65 12.80 -7.98
N LEU A 77 29.75 11.59 -7.44
CA LEU A 77 30.69 10.58 -7.90
C LEU A 77 29.99 9.23 -8.01
N TRP A 78 29.95 8.71 -9.22
CA TRP A 78 29.67 7.32 -9.51
C TRP A 78 30.98 6.55 -9.69
N VAL A 79 31.06 5.36 -9.12
CA VAL A 79 32.10 4.36 -9.42
C VAL A 79 31.40 3.07 -9.83
N PHE A 80 31.56 2.68 -11.10
CA PHE A 80 30.87 1.53 -11.67
C PHE A 80 31.65 0.24 -11.51
N GLY A 81 30.99 -0.90 -11.72
CA GLY A 81 31.58 -2.23 -11.52
C GLY A 81 32.74 -2.56 -12.46
N ASP A 82 32.97 -1.79 -13.53
CA ASP A 82 34.12 -1.89 -14.42
C ASP A 82 35.27 -0.91 -14.08
N GLY A 83 35.11 -0.13 -13.00
CA GLY A 83 36.07 0.87 -12.55
C GLY A 83 35.93 2.24 -13.21
N SER A 84 35.04 2.40 -14.21
CA SER A 84 34.74 3.71 -14.77
C SER A 84 33.99 4.60 -13.77
N THR A 85 34.06 5.91 -13.96
CA THR A 85 33.43 6.90 -13.09
C THR A 85 32.58 7.89 -13.86
N SER A 86 31.68 8.58 -13.16
CA SER A 86 30.89 9.69 -13.71
C SER A 86 30.49 10.66 -12.60
N ASP A 87 30.39 11.94 -12.93
CA ASP A 87 29.85 13.01 -12.08
C ASP A 87 28.42 13.44 -12.50
N SER A 88 27.82 12.71 -13.44
CA SER A 88 26.49 13.02 -13.97
C SER A 88 25.39 12.58 -13.01
N SER A 89 24.31 13.37 -12.96
CA SER A 89 23.06 12.97 -12.31
C SER A 89 22.28 11.90 -13.10
N SER A 90 22.67 11.62 -14.34
CA SER A 90 22.09 10.58 -15.19
C SER A 90 23.21 9.89 -15.99
N PRO A 91 24.09 9.13 -15.33
CA PRO A 91 25.20 8.49 -16.01
C PRO A 91 24.70 7.39 -16.94
N ILE A 92 25.51 7.03 -17.93
CA ILE A 92 25.26 5.91 -18.82
C ILE A 92 26.52 5.06 -18.84
N VAL A 93 26.44 3.83 -18.32
CA VAL A 93 27.52 2.84 -18.44
C VAL A 93 27.01 1.59 -19.15
N ASN A 94 27.76 1.13 -20.13
CA ASN A 94 27.53 -0.12 -20.85
C ASN A 94 28.70 -1.06 -20.59
N PHE A 95 28.44 -2.15 -19.89
CA PHE A 95 29.43 -3.14 -19.52
C PHE A 95 29.65 -4.23 -20.59
N GLY A 96 28.87 -4.22 -21.67
CA GLY A 96 28.97 -5.15 -22.80
C GLY A 96 28.31 -6.52 -22.59
N SER A 97 28.16 -7.00 -21.36
CA SER A 97 27.54 -8.30 -21.05
C SER A 97 26.81 -8.27 -19.71
N GLU A 98 25.79 -9.12 -19.54
CA GLU A 98 25.12 -9.31 -18.25
C GLU A 98 26.10 -9.84 -17.20
N GLY A 99 25.91 -9.43 -15.95
CA GLY A 99 26.82 -9.80 -14.88
C GLY A 99 26.56 -9.03 -13.59
N LYS A 100 26.88 -9.67 -12.46
CA LYS A 100 26.77 -9.06 -11.14
C LYS A 100 27.80 -7.94 -10.99
N ARG A 101 27.35 -6.71 -10.76
CA ARG A 101 28.22 -5.54 -10.63
C ARG A 101 27.83 -4.70 -9.42
N LYS A 102 28.84 -4.10 -8.80
CA LYS A 102 28.70 -3.12 -7.71
C LYS A 102 28.87 -1.73 -8.30
N ASN A 103 27.84 -0.90 -8.20
CA ASN A 103 27.88 0.50 -8.61
C ASN A 103 27.68 1.37 -7.37
N ILE A 104 28.59 2.32 -7.16
CA ILE A 104 28.66 3.13 -5.95
C ILE A 104 28.30 4.56 -6.32
N LEU A 105 27.42 5.18 -5.55
CA LEU A 105 27.10 6.61 -5.59
C LEU A 105 27.59 7.28 -4.31
N VAL A 106 28.32 8.37 -4.48
CA VAL A 106 28.65 9.33 -3.43
C VAL A 106 28.13 10.69 -3.87
N VAL A 107 27.44 11.40 -2.98
CA VAL A 107 27.01 12.79 -3.23
C VAL A 107 27.32 13.65 -2.01
N THR A 108 27.95 14.80 -2.25
CA THR A 108 28.30 15.76 -1.21
C THR A 108 27.68 17.14 -1.52
N PRO A 109 26.76 17.64 -0.68
CA PRO A 109 26.12 16.98 0.45
C PRO A 109 24.96 16.06 0.00
N TRP A 110 24.71 14.97 0.75
CA TRP A 110 23.54 14.09 0.53
C TRP A 110 22.19 14.81 0.56
N SER A 111 22.10 15.94 1.28
CA SER A 111 20.91 16.79 1.33
C SER A 111 20.50 17.39 -0.01
N ALA A 112 21.40 17.36 -1.00
CA ALA A 112 21.06 17.78 -2.35
C ALA A 112 20.21 16.74 -3.10
N VAL A 113 20.28 15.45 -2.77
CA VAL A 113 19.58 14.38 -3.50
C VAL A 113 18.11 14.33 -3.09
N THR A 114 17.22 14.47 -4.07
CA THR A 114 15.77 14.54 -3.86
C THR A 114 15.00 13.41 -4.52
N LYS A 115 15.56 12.80 -5.58
CA LYS A 115 14.95 11.66 -6.27
C LYS A 115 16.01 10.65 -6.66
N ILE A 116 15.68 9.37 -6.52
CA ILE A 116 16.43 8.26 -7.12
C ILE A 116 15.44 7.45 -7.95
N ASN A 117 15.72 7.33 -9.24
CA ASN A 117 14.92 6.60 -10.21
C ASN A 117 15.79 5.51 -10.88
N LEU A 118 15.41 4.27 -10.64
CA LEU A 118 16.02 3.03 -11.14
C LEU A 118 15.05 2.29 -12.08
N GLY A 119 13.92 2.89 -12.41
CA GLY A 119 12.86 2.27 -13.21
C GLY A 119 11.51 2.88 -12.87
N TYR A 120 10.82 3.42 -13.87
CA TYR A 120 9.47 3.94 -13.78
C TYR A 120 8.80 3.94 -15.16
N ASP A 121 7.60 3.40 -15.25
CA ASP A 121 6.84 3.37 -16.51
C ASP A 121 5.45 4.04 -16.40
N GLY A 122 5.01 4.36 -15.18
CA GLY A 122 3.67 4.91 -14.89
C GLY A 122 2.53 3.98 -15.32
N SER A 123 2.79 2.69 -15.47
CA SER A 123 1.85 1.71 -16.04
C SER A 123 0.60 1.48 -15.18
N ASP A 124 0.66 1.84 -13.91
CA ASP A 124 -0.46 1.77 -12.97
C ASP A 124 -1.37 3.02 -13.01
N GLY A 125 -1.12 3.96 -13.95
CA GLY A 125 -1.79 5.26 -14.02
C GLY A 125 -0.93 6.40 -13.47
N GLY A 126 0.21 6.08 -12.88
CA GLY A 126 1.26 7.02 -12.50
C GLY A 126 0.95 7.85 -11.25
N VAL A 127 1.89 8.75 -10.95
CA VAL A 127 1.81 9.68 -9.80
C VAL A 127 0.94 10.89 -10.14
N THR A 128 0.42 11.57 -9.12
CA THR A 128 -0.33 12.85 -9.26
C THR A 128 0.42 13.97 -8.50
N PRO A 129 0.64 15.16 -9.10
CA PRO A 129 0.36 15.52 -10.49
C PRO A 129 1.12 14.60 -11.47
N GLY A 130 0.60 14.47 -12.68
CA GLY A 130 0.71 13.34 -13.63
C GLY A 130 2.08 12.68 -13.89
N PRO A 131 2.17 11.81 -14.91
CA PRO A 131 3.32 10.92 -15.15
C PRO A 131 4.65 11.63 -15.42
N ASP A 132 4.67 12.97 -15.58
CA ASP A 132 5.89 13.76 -15.79
C ASP A 132 6.63 14.11 -14.48
N THR A 133 6.06 13.79 -13.32
CA THR A 133 6.71 13.99 -12.02
C THR A 133 7.90 13.04 -11.82
N ILE A 134 7.86 11.86 -12.44
CA ILE A 134 8.97 10.88 -12.45
C ILE A 134 9.28 10.54 -13.91
N GLU A 135 10.52 10.74 -14.33
CA GLU A 135 10.93 10.45 -15.69
C GLU A 135 10.72 8.96 -16.01
N LYS A 136 10.15 8.66 -17.18
CA LYS A 136 10.07 7.27 -17.64
C LYS A 136 11.47 6.72 -17.82
N LEU A 137 11.76 5.63 -17.12
CA LEU A 137 13.05 4.97 -17.12
C LEU A 137 12.82 3.46 -17.16
N LYS A 138 13.50 2.77 -18.08
CA LYS A 138 13.50 1.30 -18.09
C LYS A 138 14.10 0.78 -16.77
N GLN A 139 13.70 -0.40 -16.31
CA GLN A 139 14.36 -1.04 -15.17
C GLN A 139 15.88 -1.11 -15.34
N GLN A 140 16.61 -0.99 -14.24
CA GLN A 140 18.07 -0.98 -14.21
C GLN A 140 18.68 -2.33 -13.75
N ASN A 141 17.87 -3.39 -13.68
CA ASN A 141 18.24 -4.73 -13.22
C ASN A 141 18.94 -4.74 -11.85
N VAL A 142 18.50 -3.84 -10.96
CA VAL A 142 19.00 -3.72 -9.59
C VAL A 142 18.39 -4.86 -8.76
N ILE A 143 19.25 -5.56 -8.03
CA ILE A 143 18.87 -6.72 -7.19
C ILE A 143 19.06 -6.45 -5.69
N ALA A 144 19.87 -5.45 -5.32
CA ALA A 144 20.07 -5.02 -3.94
C ALA A 144 20.54 -3.56 -3.88
N VAL A 145 20.16 -2.88 -2.80
CA VAL A 145 20.58 -1.50 -2.48
C VAL A 145 21.02 -1.47 -1.03
N THR A 146 22.18 -0.88 -0.74
CA THR A 146 22.69 -0.71 0.63
C THR A 146 23.21 0.71 0.85
N GLY A 147 23.19 1.20 2.09
CA GLY A 147 23.63 2.55 2.41
C GLY A 147 22.59 3.63 2.09
N LEU A 148 21.32 3.24 1.87
CA LEU A 148 20.23 4.17 1.53
C LEU A 148 20.01 5.19 2.65
N GLU A 149 20.25 4.81 3.91
CA GLU A 149 20.20 5.68 5.08
C GLU A 149 21.08 6.94 4.96
N ASN A 150 22.12 6.92 4.12
CA ASN A 150 22.99 8.08 3.90
C ASN A 150 22.27 9.27 3.24
N VAL A 151 21.16 9.05 2.53
CA VAL A 151 20.33 10.12 1.95
C VAL A 151 19.13 10.50 2.83
N ALA A 152 18.91 9.83 3.95
CA ALA A 152 17.90 10.25 4.92
C ALA A 152 18.30 11.60 5.57
N PRO A 153 17.34 12.48 5.91
CA PRO A 153 15.91 12.36 5.70
C PRO A 153 15.42 12.94 4.34
N TYR A 154 16.33 13.31 3.44
CA TYR A 154 16.10 14.29 2.36
C TYR A 154 15.41 13.75 1.10
N LEU A 155 15.51 12.45 0.85
CA LEU A 155 14.96 11.85 -0.37
C LEU A 155 13.43 12.03 -0.40
N GLN A 156 12.91 12.55 -1.50
CA GLN A 156 11.50 12.88 -1.70
C GLN A 156 10.77 11.83 -2.55
N VAL A 157 11.47 11.22 -3.50
CA VAL A 157 10.93 10.23 -4.44
C VAL A 157 11.89 9.06 -4.62
N TRP A 158 11.35 7.85 -4.50
CA TRP A 158 12.02 6.61 -4.89
C TRP A 158 11.23 5.90 -5.99
N ALA A 159 11.90 5.51 -7.07
CA ALA A 159 11.32 4.67 -8.10
C ALA A 159 12.26 3.53 -8.48
N SER A 160 11.75 2.30 -8.47
CA SER A 160 12.50 1.11 -8.84
C SER A 160 11.62 0.06 -9.51
N SER A 161 10.54 0.46 -10.18
CA SER A 161 9.61 -0.46 -10.84
C SER A 161 10.33 -1.49 -11.71
N GLN A 162 9.82 -2.72 -11.67
CA GLN A 162 10.31 -3.91 -12.36
C GLN A 162 11.73 -4.39 -11.99
N ASN A 163 12.41 -3.76 -11.02
CA ASN A 163 13.68 -4.27 -10.51
C ASN A 163 13.47 -5.46 -9.56
N SER A 164 14.52 -6.24 -9.36
CA SER A 164 14.46 -7.45 -8.52
C SER A 164 15.04 -7.23 -7.13
N VAL A 165 14.88 -6.02 -6.58
CA VAL A 165 15.26 -5.69 -5.19
C VAL A 165 14.49 -6.57 -4.22
N THR A 166 15.16 -7.09 -3.20
CA THR A 166 14.56 -8.01 -2.22
C THR A 166 14.01 -7.30 -0.99
N GLU A 167 14.66 -6.21 -0.59
CA GLU A 167 14.33 -5.41 0.58
C GLU A 167 14.64 -3.94 0.35
N LEU A 168 13.88 -3.06 0.99
CA LEU A 168 14.10 -1.62 1.04
C LEU A 168 13.81 -1.09 2.46
N ASP A 169 14.70 -0.26 2.99
CA ASP A 169 14.54 0.37 4.30
C ASP A 169 14.47 1.90 4.13
N PHE A 170 13.28 2.47 4.36
CA PHE A 170 13.03 3.92 4.32
C PHE A 170 12.80 4.49 5.72
N SER A 171 13.35 3.86 6.76
CA SER A 171 13.21 4.37 8.12
C SER A 171 13.82 5.78 8.26
N ASN A 172 13.07 6.74 8.82
CA ASN A 172 13.44 8.15 9.01
C ASN A 172 13.54 9.01 7.74
N PHE A 173 12.90 8.60 6.65
CA PHE A 173 12.83 9.38 5.43
C PHE A 173 11.69 10.41 5.51
N THR A 174 11.89 11.46 6.32
CA THR A 174 10.79 12.38 6.67
C THR A 174 10.30 13.25 5.51
N GLU A 175 11.09 13.42 4.45
CA GLU A 175 10.71 14.15 3.23
C GLU A 175 10.14 13.26 2.11
N LEU A 176 10.16 11.93 2.29
CA LEU A 176 9.77 10.97 1.27
C LEU A 176 8.26 10.97 1.10
N HIS A 177 7.80 11.44 -0.06
CA HIS A 177 6.38 11.53 -0.37
C HIS A 177 5.91 10.48 -1.38
N THR A 178 6.81 9.84 -2.12
CA THR A 178 6.44 8.87 -3.17
C THR A 178 7.41 7.70 -3.25
N ILE A 179 6.86 6.49 -3.24
CA ILE A 179 7.58 5.24 -3.49
C ILE A 179 6.88 4.48 -4.62
N GLU A 180 7.64 4.13 -5.67
CA GLU A 180 7.20 3.37 -6.83
C GLU A 180 8.00 2.08 -6.99
N CYS A 181 7.39 0.96 -6.63
CA CYS A 181 7.96 -0.39 -6.70
C CYS A 181 7.05 -1.35 -7.47
N PHE A 182 6.34 -0.86 -8.50
CA PHE A 182 5.46 -1.69 -9.32
C PHE A 182 6.23 -2.84 -9.98
N TYR A 183 5.71 -4.07 -9.87
CA TYR A 183 6.33 -5.28 -10.43
C TYR A 183 7.75 -5.59 -9.90
N CYS A 184 8.10 -5.14 -8.69
CA CYS A 184 9.30 -5.63 -8.01
C CYS A 184 9.07 -7.03 -7.45
N THR A 185 9.04 -8.05 -8.32
CA THR A 185 8.55 -9.40 -7.95
C THR A 185 9.35 -10.13 -6.87
N SER A 186 10.56 -9.64 -6.57
CA SER A 186 11.41 -10.17 -5.49
C SER A 186 11.28 -9.40 -4.17
N LEU A 187 10.62 -8.24 -4.16
CA LEU A 187 10.51 -7.38 -3.00
C LEU A 187 9.61 -8.03 -1.95
N ALA A 188 10.23 -8.50 -0.87
CA ALA A 188 9.56 -9.21 0.22
C ALA A 188 9.44 -8.38 1.50
N ALA A 189 10.29 -7.37 1.66
CA ALA A 189 10.31 -6.50 2.83
C ALA A 189 10.46 -5.02 2.44
N ILE A 190 9.60 -4.18 3.02
CA ILE A 190 9.74 -2.72 2.98
C ILE A 190 9.51 -2.18 4.38
N LYS A 191 10.41 -1.33 4.87
CA LYS A 191 10.27 -0.68 6.18
C LYS A 191 9.95 0.80 6.01
N LEU A 192 8.93 1.25 6.73
CA LEU A 192 8.33 2.58 6.61
C LEU A 192 8.18 3.23 7.99
N ASN A 193 9.23 3.15 8.83
CA ASN A 193 9.21 3.77 10.15
C ASN A 193 9.51 5.27 10.02
N ASN A 194 8.75 6.13 10.71
CA ASN A 194 8.92 7.58 10.68
C ASN A 194 8.98 8.16 9.24
N VAL A 195 7.91 7.95 8.46
CA VAL A 195 7.73 8.50 7.09
C VAL A 195 6.52 9.45 7.02
N PRO A 196 6.49 10.53 7.82
CA PRO A 196 5.32 11.39 7.98
C PRO A 196 4.83 12.07 6.69
N SER A 197 5.69 12.24 5.69
CA SER A 197 5.35 12.88 4.41
C SER A 197 4.91 11.90 3.32
N LEU A 198 4.91 10.59 3.57
CA LEU A 198 4.57 9.60 2.55
C LEU A 198 3.11 9.74 2.13
N THR A 199 2.86 10.21 0.91
CA THR A 199 1.49 10.40 0.37
C THR A 199 1.10 9.29 -0.60
N ARG A 200 2.09 8.64 -1.25
CA ARG A 200 1.86 7.58 -2.22
C ARG A 200 2.82 6.42 -2.06
N LEU A 201 2.27 5.21 -2.01
CA LEU A 201 3.00 3.96 -1.98
C LEU A 201 2.46 2.98 -3.03
N CYS A 202 3.29 2.61 -3.99
CA CYS A 202 3.02 1.54 -4.95
C CYS A 202 3.97 0.36 -4.74
N VAL A 203 3.41 -0.78 -4.34
CA VAL A 203 4.07 -2.07 -4.15
C VAL A 203 3.26 -3.20 -4.81
N GLU A 204 2.54 -2.88 -5.87
CA GLU A 204 1.72 -3.83 -6.63
C GLU A 204 2.60 -4.84 -7.39
N HIS A 205 2.16 -6.11 -7.42
CA HIS A 205 2.91 -7.23 -8.00
C HIS A 205 4.29 -7.50 -7.35
N CYS A 206 4.37 -7.33 -6.04
CA CYS A 206 5.52 -7.68 -5.21
C CYS A 206 5.32 -9.04 -4.48
N ASN A 207 6.16 -9.31 -3.48
CA ASN A 207 6.11 -10.51 -2.65
C ASN A 207 6.04 -10.17 -1.15
N ILE A 208 5.38 -9.06 -0.80
CA ILE A 208 5.28 -8.58 0.58
C ILE A 208 4.26 -9.42 1.34
N SER A 209 4.63 -9.90 2.52
CA SER A 209 3.74 -10.62 3.44
C SER A 209 3.21 -9.75 4.58
N TYR A 210 3.94 -8.73 4.98
CA TYR A 210 3.52 -7.80 6.03
C TYR A 210 3.89 -6.38 5.61
N LEU A 211 2.90 -5.50 5.60
CA LEU A 211 3.08 -4.08 5.30
C LEU A 211 2.63 -3.25 6.50
N ASP A 212 3.60 -2.60 7.14
CA ASP A 212 3.32 -1.65 8.23
C ASP A 212 3.19 -0.23 7.69
N LEU A 213 2.01 0.37 7.88
CA LEU A 213 1.68 1.74 7.49
C LEU A 213 1.42 2.62 8.71
N SER A 214 1.64 2.12 9.93
CA SER A 214 1.26 2.81 11.18
C SER A 214 2.00 4.12 11.42
N GLU A 215 3.14 4.34 10.77
CA GLU A 215 3.96 5.56 10.85
C GLU A 215 3.97 6.38 9.54
N ALA A 216 2.90 6.26 8.74
CA ALA A 216 2.69 7.01 7.49
C ALA A 216 1.40 7.87 7.51
N PRO A 217 1.23 8.82 8.46
CA PRO A 217 -0.03 9.53 8.68
C PRO A 217 -0.56 10.33 7.47
N SER A 218 0.31 10.76 6.55
CA SER A 218 -0.08 11.50 5.34
C SER A 218 -0.44 10.62 4.14
N LEU A 219 -0.43 9.28 4.30
CA LEU A 219 -0.69 8.36 3.19
C LEU A 219 -2.08 8.59 2.61
N ALA A 220 -2.12 8.75 1.29
CA ALA A 220 -3.31 9.14 0.55
C ALA A 220 -3.67 8.12 -0.55
N ASP A 221 -2.67 7.50 -1.17
CA ASP A 221 -2.80 6.50 -2.24
C ASP A 221 -1.93 5.27 -1.96
N ILE A 222 -2.59 4.13 -1.73
CA ILE A 222 -1.93 2.84 -1.49
C ILE A 222 -2.32 1.81 -2.53
N ARG A 223 -1.30 1.24 -3.19
CA ARG A 223 -1.41 0.18 -4.20
C ARG A 223 -0.58 -1.01 -3.77
N GLY A 224 -1.25 -2.01 -3.19
CA GLY A 224 -0.67 -3.25 -2.67
C GLY A 224 -1.30 -4.50 -3.28
N SER A 225 -1.80 -4.40 -4.51
CA SER A 225 -2.48 -5.52 -5.17
C SER A 225 -1.53 -6.65 -5.58
N SER A 226 -2.07 -7.86 -5.68
CA SER A 226 -1.37 -9.03 -6.23
C SER A 226 -0.04 -9.36 -5.55
N GLN A 227 -0.02 -9.31 -4.21
CA GLN A 227 1.08 -9.89 -3.44
C GLN A 227 1.06 -11.40 -3.62
N ARG A 228 2.22 -11.95 -3.97
CA ARG A 228 2.40 -13.41 -4.13
C ARG A 228 2.53 -14.15 -2.80
N SER A 229 2.03 -13.54 -1.72
CA SER A 229 2.14 -14.04 -0.35
C SER A 229 0.78 -14.52 0.14
N SER A 230 0.74 -15.76 0.65
CA SER A 230 -0.44 -16.33 1.30
C SER A 230 -0.67 -15.84 2.72
N THR A 231 0.14 -14.89 3.20
CA THR A 231 0.00 -14.31 4.55
C THR A 231 -0.03 -12.78 4.49
N TYR A 232 -0.37 -12.20 3.34
CA TYR A 232 -0.36 -10.75 3.17
C TYR A 232 -1.30 -10.07 4.16
N THR A 233 -0.73 -9.20 5.00
CA THR A 233 -1.45 -8.40 5.99
C THR A 233 -0.95 -6.96 5.97
N VAL A 234 -1.85 -6.04 6.32
CA VAL A 234 -1.56 -4.61 6.41
C VAL A 234 -1.87 -4.13 7.82
N ASN A 235 -0.87 -3.54 8.48
CA ASN A 235 -1.07 -2.82 9.73
C ASN A 235 -1.27 -1.33 9.42
N TRP A 236 -2.49 -0.83 9.60
CA TRP A 236 -2.78 0.58 9.37
C TRP A 236 -2.38 1.49 10.54
N GLY A 237 -2.26 0.97 11.77
CA GLY A 237 -2.19 1.80 12.97
C GLY A 237 -3.30 2.87 12.97
N ALA A 238 -2.90 4.15 13.11
CA ALA A 238 -3.80 5.30 13.00
C ALA A 238 -3.83 5.95 11.60
N THR A 239 -3.08 5.44 10.63
CA THR A 239 -3.04 5.98 9.26
C THR A 239 -4.37 5.75 8.54
N GLY A 240 -4.95 6.81 7.99
CA GLY A 240 -6.22 6.69 7.25
C GLY A 240 -6.93 8.00 6.94
N GLU A 241 -6.69 9.05 7.73
CA GLU A 241 -7.39 10.34 7.58
C GLU A 241 -7.28 10.95 6.17
N ASN A 242 -6.16 10.72 5.49
CA ASN A 242 -5.86 11.27 4.17
C ASN A 242 -6.12 10.29 2.99
N ILE A 243 -6.49 9.05 3.28
CA ILE A 243 -6.62 8.00 2.26
C ILE A 243 -7.82 8.27 1.36
N TRP A 244 -7.56 8.49 0.08
CA TRP A 244 -8.58 8.55 -0.97
C TRP A 244 -8.60 7.28 -1.84
N HIS A 245 -7.50 6.53 -1.92
CA HIS A 245 -7.39 5.30 -2.72
C HIS A 245 -6.86 4.13 -1.92
N ILE A 246 -7.56 3.01 -1.97
CA ILE A 246 -7.05 1.72 -1.50
C ILE A 246 -7.18 0.72 -2.64
N CYS A 247 -6.05 0.16 -3.07
CA CYS A 247 -5.99 -0.85 -4.10
C CYS A 247 -5.17 -2.06 -3.63
N VAL A 248 -5.84 -3.04 -3.03
CA VAL A 248 -5.22 -4.26 -2.46
C VAL A 248 -5.87 -5.52 -3.00
N ARG A 249 -6.39 -5.49 -4.23
CA ARG A 249 -7.08 -6.62 -4.87
C ARG A 249 -6.15 -7.80 -5.17
N ASP A 250 -6.75 -8.93 -5.53
CA ASP A 250 -6.06 -10.13 -5.97
C ASP A 250 -5.04 -10.65 -4.93
N ASN A 251 -5.40 -10.53 -3.65
CA ASN A 251 -4.69 -11.09 -2.51
C ASN A 251 -5.60 -12.11 -1.81
N PRO A 252 -5.79 -13.33 -2.37
CA PRO A 252 -6.85 -14.25 -1.96
C PRO A 252 -6.72 -14.78 -0.53
N ASP A 253 -5.54 -14.70 0.08
CA ASP A 253 -5.35 -15.12 1.47
C ASP A 253 -5.31 -13.92 2.45
N MET A 254 -5.51 -12.70 1.94
CA MET A 254 -5.61 -11.51 2.78
C MET A 254 -6.84 -11.64 3.67
N ASN A 255 -6.69 -11.49 4.97
CA ASN A 255 -7.83 -11.37 5.88
C ASN A 255 -7.65 -10.08 6.67
N MET A 256 -8.49 -9.09 6.40
CA MET A 256 -8.39 -7.75 6.99
C MET A 256 -9.78 -7.27 7.38
N THR A 257 -9.86 -6.56 8.50
CA THR A 257 -11.08 -5.85 8.88
C THR A 257 -10.89 -4.37 8.57
N PHE A 258 -11.58 -3.87 7.54
CA PHE A 258 -11.63 -2.44 7.26
C PHE A 258 -12.36 -1.71 8.38
N GLN A 259 -11.67 -0.80 9.05
CA GLN A 259 -12.28 0.06 10.06
C GLN A 259 -13.07 1.16 9.36
N SER A 260 -14.39 1.09 9.41
CA SER A 260 -15.30 1.93 8.62
C SER A 260 -15.10 3.44 8.79
N ASN A 261 -14.60 3.88 9.94
CA ASN A 261 -14.41 5.30 10.30
C ASN A 261 -12.98 5.80 10.07
N GLN A 262 -12.05 4.93 9.70
CA GLN A 262 -10.63 5.28 9.56
C GLN A 262 -10.33 6.00 8.24
N PHE A 263 -11.23 5.91 7.24
CA PHE A 263 -10.99 6.41 5.88
C PHE A 263 -12.07 7.43 5.45
N PRO A 264 -12.18 8.61 6.10
CA PRO A 264 -13.24 9.59 5.82
C PRO A 264 -13.16 10.24 4.43
N LEU A 265 -11.99 10.17 3.78
CA LEU A 265 -11.75 10.72 2.44
C LEU A 265 -11.76 9.65 1.34
N LEU A 266 -12.08 8.39 1.67
CA LEU A 266 -12.03 7.29 0.72
C LEU A 266 -12.90 7.58 -0.49
N ARG A 267 -12.32 7.49 -1.67
CA ARG A 267 -12.98 7.70 -2.96
C ARG A 267 -13.03 6.41 -3.77
N ASP A 268 -11.91 5.71 -3.84
CA ASP A 268 -11.73 4.53 -4.67
C ASP A 268 -11.26 3.35 -3.80
N LEU A 269 -12.05 2.27 -3.74
CA LEU A 269 -11.76 1.06 -3.00
C LEU A 269 -11.77 -0.16 -3.94
N TYR A 270 -10.60 -0.73 -4.20
CA TYR A 270 -10.39 -1.88 -5.08
C TYR A 270 -9.85 -3.06 -4.28
N ILE A 271 -10.74 -4.02 -3.96
CA ILE A 271 -10.50 -5.11 -3.02
C ILE A 271 -11.11 -6.44 -3.49
N TRP A 272 -11.22 -6.63 -4.80
CA TRP A 272 -11.73 -7.88 -5.35
C TRP A 272 -10.77 -9.05 -5.13
N ASN A 273 -11.32 -10.28 -5.09
CA ASN A 273 -10.53 -11.51 -5.00
C ASN A 273 -9.58 -11.54 -3.79
N ASN A 274 -10.11 -11.16 -2.63
CA ASN A 274 -9.35 -11.04 -1.38
C ASN A 274 -9.88 -11.95 -0.26
N SER A 275 -10.82 -12.85 -0.56
CA SER A 275 -11.51 -13.72 0.42
C SER A 275 -12.08 -12.98 1.65
N GLN A 276 -12.38 -11.68 1.52
CA GLN A 276 -12.91 -10.87 2.62
C GLN A 276 -14.32 -11.34 2.98
N SER A 277 -14.70 -11.23 4.25
CA SER A 277 -16.02 -11.70 4.72
C SER A 277 -16.65 -10.73 5.72
N GLY A 278 -17.86 -11.05 6.17
CA GLY A 278 -18.60 -10.21 7.10
C GLY A 278 -19.36 -9.09 6.40
N THR A 279 -19.51 -7.96 7.07
CA THR A 279 -20.20 -6.78 6.53
C THR A 279 -19.21 -5.77 5.99
N LEU A 280 -19.33 -5.40 4.72
CA LEU A 280 -18.60 -4.27 4.17
C LEU A 280 -19.32 -2.97 4.53
N HIS A 281 -18.79 -2.23 5.50
CA HIS A 281 -19.36 -0.95 5.93
C HIS A 281 -18.36 0.18 5.69
N LEU A 282 -18.79 1.19 4.94
CA LEU A 282 -18.01 2.40 4.67
C LEU A 282 -18.84 3.62 5.10
N THR A 283 -18.16 4.72 5.41
CA THR A 283 -18.80 5.97 5.88
C THR A 283 -18.39 7.20 5.08
N SER A 284 -17.45 7.06 4.14
CA SER A 284 -16.96 8.18 3.35
C SER A 284 -18.04 8.69 2.41
N THR A 285 -18.38 9.96 2.54
CA THR A 285 -19.23 10.67 1.58
C THR A 285 -18.49 11.01 0.29
N ASN A 286 -17.22 10.63 0.15
CA ASN A 286 -16.38 10.83 -1.04
C ASN A 286 -16.33 9.61 -1.98
N LEU A 287 -17.00 8.49 -1.66
CA LEU A 287 -16.97 7.29 -2.48
C LEU A 287 -17.40 7.55 -3.93
N LYS A 288 -16.62 7.04 -4.86
CA LYS A 288 -16.91 7.04 -6.30
C LYS A 288 -16.88 5.63 -6.86
N ASN A 289 -15.87 4.83 -6.50
CA ASN A 289 -15.75 3.46 -6.96
C ASN A 289 -15.53 2.51 -5.79
N VAL A 290 -16.42 1.53 -5.63
CA VAL A 290 -16.26 0.40 -4.72
C VAL A 290 -16.29 -0.88 -5.54
N LEU A 291 -15.12 -1.46 -5.78
CA LEU A 291 -14.96 -2.68 -6.56
C LEU A 291 -14.48 -3.80 -5.63
N ALA A 292 -15.42 -4.63 -5.19
CA ALA A 292 -15.19 -5.75 -4.29
C ALA A 292 -15.80 -7.09 -4.75
N PRO A 293 -15.85 -7.44 -6.06
CA PRO A 293 -16.34 -8.74 -6.49
C PRO A 293 -15.46 -9.91 -6.03
N ASN A 294 -16.01 -11.13 -6.07
CA ASN A 294 -15.29 -12.36 -5.73
C ASN A 294 -14.72 -12.33 -4.30
N ASN A 295 -15.59 -12.03 -3.33
CA ASN A 295 -15.31 -12.11 -1.91
C ASN A 295 -16.41 -12.95 -1.22
N HIS A 296 -16.46 -12.91 0.10
CA HIS A 296 -17.42 -13.63 0.95
C HIS A 296 -18.23 -12.67 1.84
N TYR A 297 -18.45 -11.42 1.40
CA TYR A 297 -19.27 -10.47 2.15
C TYR A 297 -20.71 -10.96 2.24
N ASN A 298 -21.30 -10.88 3.44
CA ASN A 298 -22.69 -11.32 3.71
C ASN A 298 -23.68 -10.16 3.79
N ALA A 299 -23.18 -8.93 3.96
CA ALA A 299 -23.94 -7.70 3.92
C ALA A 299 -23.03 -6.54 3.49
N ALA A 300 -23.63 -5.44 3.02
CA ALA A 300 -22.93 -4.20 2.77
C ALA A 300 -23.76 -3.00 3.26
N ASN A 301 -23.11 -1.95 3.72
CA ASN A 301 -23.74 -0.69 4.10
C ASN A 301 -22.94 0.50 3.56
N PHE A 302 -23.57 1.21 2.64
CA PHE A 302 -23.09 2.43 1.99
C PHE A 302 -24.03 3.62 2.18
N SER A 303 -24.96 3.55 3.13
CA SER A 303 -25.91 4.64 3.37
C SER A 303 -25.19 5.98 3.48
N GLU A 304 -25.70 6.99 2.77
CA GLU A 304 -25.17 8.36 2.69
C GLU A 304 -23.76 8.50 2.07
N CYS A 305 -23.19 7.44 1.47
CA CYS A 305 -21.85 7.49 0.92
C CYS A 305 -21.78 8.09 -0.51
N PHE A 306 -22.89 8.07 -1.25
CA PHE A 306 -22.98 8.52 -2.64
C PHE A 306 -23.96 9.70 -2.81
N PRO A 307 -23.56 10.95 -2.47
CA PRO A 307 -24.40 12.12 -2.66
C PRO A 307 -24.72 12.38 -4.14
N ALA A 308 -25.81 13.11 -4.42
CA ALA A 308 -26.29 13.38 -5.77
C ALA A 308 -25.19 13.92 -6.71
N GLY A 309 -25.21 13.47 -7.97
CA GLY A 309 -24.24 13.88 -8.99
C GLY A 309 -22.89 13.13 -8.96
N ARG A 310 -22.65 12.25 -7.98
CA ARG A 310 -21.40 11.49 -7.84
C ARG A 310 -21.10 10.54 -9.01
N LYS A 311 -22.15 9.99 -9.64
CA LYS A 311 -22.06 8.91 -10.64
C LYS A 311 -21.26 7.71 -10.09
N GLY A 312 -21.62 7.28 -8.89
CA GLY A 312 -20.96 6.24 -8.14
C GLY A 312 -21.13 4.86 -8.78
N THR A 313 -20.11 4.02 -8.60
CA THR A 313 -20.06 2.63 -9.03
C THR A 313 -19.80 1.73 -7.83
N VAL A 314 -20.67 0.74 -7.63
CA VAL A 314 -20.51 -0.35 -6.67
C VAL A 314 -20.59 -1.67 -7.43
N ASN A 315 -19.52 -2.46 -7.36
CA ASN A 315 -19.49 -3.83 -7.87
C ASN A 315 -19.21 -4.80 -6.72
N LEU A 316 -20.21 -5.60 -6.39
CA LEU A 316 -20.18 -6.64 -5.36
C LEU A 316 -20.63 -7.99 -5.93
N CYS A 317 -20.44 -8.23 -7.23
CA CYS A 317 -20.82 -9.53 -7.80
C CYS A 317 -20.01 -10.68 -7.20
N ASN A 318 -20.57 -11.90 -7.23
CA ASN A 318 -19.94 -13.09 -6.67
C ASN A 318 -19.52 -12.89 -5.20
N ASN A 319 -20.49 -12.59 -4.36
CA ASN A 319 -20.36 -12.53 -2.90
C ASN A 319 -21.44 -13.41 -2.24
N ASN A 320 -21.60 -13.32 -0.92
CA ASN A 320 -22.61 -14.05 -0.16
C ASN A 320 -23.69 -13.09 0.39
N LEU A 321 -23.94 -11.97 -0.28
CA LEU A 321 -24.79 -10.90 0.25
C LEU A 321 -26.23 -11.40 0.44
N THR A 322 -26.76 -11.17 1.64
CA THR A 322 -28.18 -11.39 1.98
C THR A 322 -28.96 -10.08 2.05
N GLY A 323 -28.25 -8.95 2.13
CA GLY A 323 -28.81 -7.62 2.08
C GLY A 323 -27.72 -6.57 1.81
N ILE A 324 -28.17 -5.39 1.42
CA ILE A 324 -27.33 -4.20 1.24
C ILE A 324 -28.15 -2.97 1.62
N ASP A 325 -27.52 -2.05 2.34
CA ASP A 325 -28.05 -0.72 2.59
C ASP A 325 -27.35 0.28 1.66
N VAL A 326 -28.15 0.85 0.76
CA VAL A 326 -27.77 1.94 -0.14
C VAL A 326 -28.80 3.06 -0.02
N SER A 327 -29.30 3.31 1.20
CA SER A 327 -30.26 4.38 1.48
C SER A 327 -29.58 5.76 1.44
N SER A 328 -30.31 6.77 0.97
CA SER A 328 -29.79 8.15 0.84
C SER A 328 -28.58 8.28 -0.11
N ASP A 329 -28.52 7.44 -1.15
CA ASP A 329 -27.44 7.38 -2.13
C ASP A 329 -27.85 7.76 -3.57
N PRO A 330 -28.48 8.93 -3.82
CA PRO A 330 -28.96 9.31 -5.14
C PRO A 330 -27.83 9.52 -6.16
N GLY A 331 -26.57 9.55 -5.74
CA GLY A 331 -25.40 9.57 -6.61
C GLY A 331 -24.98 8.20 -7.16
N LEU A 332 -25.51 7.09 -6.62
CA LEU A 332 -25.18 5.73 -7.07
C LEU A 332 -25.92 5.42 -8.37
N LEU A 333 -25.16 5.25 -9.46
CA LEU A 333 -25.73 4.97 -10.79
C LEU A 333 -25.40 3.57 -11.29
N TYR A 334 -24.29 2.97 -10.88
CA TYR A 334 -23.89 1.64 -11.33
C TYR A 334 -23.79 0.71 -10.14
N LEU A 335 -24.71 -0.24 -10.05
CA LEU A 335 -24.77 -1.22 -8.97
C LEU A 335 -24.81 -2.64 -9.54
N ASN A 336 -23.74 -3.40 -9.34
CA ASN A 336 -23.68 -4.81 -9.72
C ASN A 336 -23.68 -5.68 -8.47
N LEU A 337 -24.76 -6.44 -8.30
CA LEU A 337 -25.02 -7.37 -7.20
C LEU A 337 -25.25 -8.80 -7.70
N SER A 338 -24.84 -9.12 -8.94
CA SER A 338 -25.09 -10.44 -9.52
C SER A 338 -24.39 -11.56 -8.74
N SER A 339 -24.95 -12.77 -8.81
CA SER A 339 -24.43 -13.96 -8.14
C SER A 339 -24.19 -13.75 -6.64
N ASN A 340 -25.26 -13.38 -5.93
CA ASN A 340 -25.28 -13.23 -4.48
C ASN A 340 -26.36 -14.15 -3.87
N SER A 341 -26.67 -13.97 -2.58
CA SER A 341 -27.71 -14.72 -1.85
C SER A 341 -28.89 -13.83 -1.46
N LEU A 342 -29.21 -12.80 -2.26
CA LEU A 342 -30.30 -11.87 -1.98
C LEU A 342 -31.64 -12.58 -2.16
N ASN A 343 -32.44 -12.61 -1.09
CA ASN A 343 -33.79 -13.13 -1.17
C ASN A 343 -34.72 -12.12 -1.88
N ARG A 344 -35.93 -12.57 -2.24
CA ARG A 344 -36.91 -11.77 -2.96
C ARG A 344 -37.27 -10.45 -2.25
N THR A 345 -37.34 -10.44 -0.92
CA THR A 345 -37.63 -9.22 -0.15
C THR A 345 -36.50 -8.21 -0.25
N ALA A 346 -35.24 -8.68 -0.19
CA ALA A 346 -34.06 -7.82 -0.36
C ALA A 346 -34.01 -7.24 -1.79
N VAL A 347 -34.25 -8.07 -2.81
CA VAL A 347 -34.33 -7.66 -4.22
C VAL A 347 -35.40 -6.58 -4.42
N ASP A 348 -36.62 -6.80 -3.93
CA ASP A 348 -37.71 -5.80 -4.03
C ASP A 348 -37.34 -4.48 -3.33
N SER A 349 -36.67 -4.57 -2.18
CA SER A 349 -36.26 -3.40 -1.39
C SER A 349 -35.20 -2.56 -2.11
N ILE A 350 -34.20 -3.21 -2.71
CA ILE A 350 -33.15 -2.55 -3.51
C ILE A 350 -33.78 -1.81 -4.69
N LEU A 351 -34.65 -2.49 -5.46
CA LEU A 351 -35.34 -1.88 -6.60
C LEU A 351 -36.20 -0.69 -6.17
N LYS A 352 -36.91 -0.81 -5.04
CA LYS A 352 -37.71 0.28 -4.48
C LYS A 352 -36.86 1.50 -4.09
N ILE A 353 -35.72 1.27 -3.44
CA ILE A 353 -34.81 2.33 -3.00
C ILE A 353 -34.27 3.08 -4.23
N LEU A 354 -33.73 2.34 -5.23
CA LEU A 354 -33.24 2.95 -6.47
C LEU A 354 -34.35 3.70 -7.22
N ASP A 355 -35.57 3.15 -7.28
CA ASP A 355 -36.71 3.82 -7.91
C ASP A 355 -37.03 5.16 -7.23
N SER A 356 -36.94 5.20 -5.90
CA SER A 356 -37.23 6.40 -5.11
C SER A 356 -36.28 7.57 -5.34
N TYR A 357 -35.09 7.32 -5.90
CA TYR A 357 -34.12 8.37 -6.23
C TYR A 357 -34.51 9.20 -7.44
N ASN A 358 -35.45 8.73 -8.27
CA ASN A 358 -35.86 9.41 -9.50
C ASN A 358 -34.68 9.79 -10.41
N THR A 359 -33.62 8.98 -10.42
CA THR A 359 -32.45 9.13 -11.27
C THR A 359 -32.64 8.43 -12.61
N GLU A 360 -31.85 8.84 -13.60
CA GLU A 360 -31.90 8.38 -14.99
C GLU A 360 -30.57 7.72 -15.41
N ASP A 361 -30.62 6.91 -16.47
CA ASP A 361 -29.44 6.33 -17.15
C ASP A 361 -28.47 5.52 -16.27
N GLY A 362 -28.97 4.89 -15.20
CA GLY A 362 -28.20 4.00 -14.33
C GLY A 362 -28.18 2.54 -14.81
N SER A 363 -27.53 1.67 -14.04
CA SER A 363 -27.58 0.22 -14.24
C SER A 363 -27.65 -0.53 -12.92
N ILE A 364 -28.51 -1.54 -12.87
CA ILE A 364 -28.58 -2.51 -11.77
C ILE A 364 -28.54 -3.93 -12.35
N ASP A 365 -27.61 -4.75 -11.85
CA ASP A 365 -27.53 -6.18 -12.17
C ASP A 365 -27.76 -7.01 -10.91
N LEU A 366 -28.87 -7.75 -10.89
CA LEU A 366 -29.32 -8.62 -9.81
C LEU A 366 -29.33 -10.09 -10.25
N THR A 367 -28.81 -10.42 -11.43
CA THR A 367 -28.85 -11.78 -11.98
C THR A 367 -28.23 -12.80 -11.02
N GLY A 368 -28.80 -14.00 -10.94
CA GLY A 368 -28.34 -15.04 -10.01
C GLY A 368 -28.78 -14.86 -8.55
N ASN A 369 -29.61 -13.87 -8.24
CA ASN A 369 -30.33 -13.76 -6.97
C ASN A 369 -31.77 -14.30 -7.10
N ALA A 370 -32.60 -14.14 -6.05
CA ALA A 370 -34.02 -14.49 -6.12
C ALA A 370 -34.80 -13.57 -7.08
N VAL A 371 -35.80 -14.12 -7.76
CA VAL A 371 -36.70 -13.33 -8.61
C VAL A 371 -37.54 -12.34 -7.77
N PRO A 372 -37.76 -11.10 -8.25
CA PRO A 372 -38.57 -10.09 -7.57
C PRO A 372 -40.05 -10.50 -7.52
N SER A 373 -40.81 -9.86 -6.62
CA SER A 373 -42.26 -9.94 -6.65
C SER A 373 -42.87 -9.05 -7.73
N ALA A 374 -44.20 -9.09 -7.90
CA ALA A 374 -44.93 -8.15 -8.76
C ALA A 374 -44.69 -6.68 -8.37
N ALA A 375 -44.49 -6.39 -7.07
CA ALA A 375 -44.13 -5.05 -6.62
C ALA A 375 -42.70 -4.68 -7.04
N GLY A 376 -41.74 -5.60 -6.89
CA GLY A 376 -40.37 -5.41 -7.38
C GLY A 376 -40.30 -5.14 -8.88
N ILE A 377 -41.06 -5.89 -9.69
CA ILE A 377 -41.16 -5.69 -11.13
C ILE A 377 -41.71 -4.29 -11.48
N LYS A 378 -42.64 -3.74 -10.68
CA LYS A 378 -43.13 -2.36 -10.90
C LYS A 378 -42.00 -1.33 -10.73
N TYR A 379 -41.19 -1.46 -9.69
CA TYR A 379 -40.04 -0.57 -9.47
C TYR A 379 -38.98 -0.72 -10.58
N ALA A 380 -38.71 -1.96 -11.01
CA ALA A 380 -37.82 -2.24 -12.15
C ALA A 380 -38.32 -1.57 -13.45
N ASN A 381 -39.62 -1.64 -13.75
CA ASN A 381 -40.19 -0.99 -14.93
C ASN A 381 -40.11 0.54 -14.87
N ASN A 382 -40.27 1.15 -13.69
CA ASN A 382 -40.08 2.58 -13.49
C ASN A 382 -38.62 3.00 -13.73
N LEU A 383 -37.66 2.19 -13.27
CA LEU A 383 -36.24 2.41 -13.54
C LEU A 383 -35.97 2.35 -15.05
N THR A 384 -36.44 1.29 -15.72
CA THR A 384 -36.27 1.12 -17.18
C THR A 384 -36.91 2.26 -17.98
N SER A 385 -38.07 2.77 -17.57
CA SER A 385 -38.71 3.90 -18.26
C SER A 385 -37.92 5.21 -18.12
N ARG A 386 -37.06 5.31 -17.09
CA ARG A 386 -36.07 6.38 -16.89
C ARG A 386 -34.69 6.05 -17.49
N GLY A 387 -34.59 5.07 -18.39
CA GLY A 387 -33.36 4.74 -19.10
C GLY A 387 -32.39 3.82 -18.33
N TRP A 388 -32.78 3.27 -17.18
CA TRP A 388 -31.91 2.32 -16.49
C TRP A 388 -31.79 0.99 -17.24
N SER A 389 -30.58 0.43 -17.26
CA SER A 389 -30.35 -0.97 -17.62
C SER A 389 -30.57 -1.85 -16.39
N VAL A 390 -31.72 -2.53 -16.35
CA VAL A 390 -32.10 -3.44 -15.24
C VAL A 390 -31.96 -4.91 -15.69
N LYS A 391 -31.13 -5.69 -14.97
CA LYS A 391 -30.99 -7.14 -15.17
C LYS A 391 -31.36 -7.87 -13.88
N ILE A 392 -32.18 -8.91 -13.98
CA ILE A 392 -32.79 -9.63 -12.84
C ILE A 392 -32.74 -11.13 -13.08
#